data_AF-A0A927WJ29-F1
#
_entry.id   AF-A0A927WJ29-F1
#
_cell.length_a   1.000
_cell.length_b   1.000
_cell.length_c   1.000
_cell.angle_alpha   90.00
_cell.angle_beta   90.00
_cell.angle_gamma   90.00
#
_symmetry.space_group_name_H-M   'P 1'
#
loop_
_entity.id
_entity.type
_entity.pdbx_description
1 polymer ?
#
loop_
_entity_poly.entity_id
_entity_poly.type
_entity_poly.pdbx_seq_one_letter_code
_entity_poly.pdbx_strand_id
1 'polypeptide(L)'
;MAKFCMKCGASLDEHVKFCKVCGTPIDGKVRKETSAHTVKMSQPQLETSKQVKDVQRNSGISSKVVIVALVIAALCGGGGYYYYQSQQTVAAEVESPSKDGKDAAESTSSKVEADEKSKEGQAKEIKQAAPEHSKDKDKPVSVEYSKNGESTAMSPEKSLAANGAGQVANSAKDTVVSFHNRITNGDYRGAYNLLTLEMQNTMGNFDNWAKGFSTTIESRATDLQVVSLQDNVAEISFVLVARDKRSGGEIEERRFRSTARVVNDGGSWKITSIKNKRL
;
A
#
# COMPACT_ATOMS: atom_id res chain seq x y z
N MET A 1 26.43 -17.49 -25.86
CA MET A 1 25.02 -17.04 -25.86
C MET A 1 24.72 -16.57 -24.45
N ALA A 2 24.23 -15.35 -24.25
CA ALA A 2 23.91 -14.88 -22.90
C ALA A 2 22.81 -15.74 -22.28
N LYS A 3 23.02 -16.18 -21.03
CA LYS A 3 22.07 -17.00 -20.28
C LYS A 3 21.31 -16.11 -19.30
N PHE A 4 20.02 -16.33 -19.14
CA PHE A 4 19.17 -15.50 -18.28
C PHE A 4 18.51 -16.34 -17.17
N CYS A 5 18.27 -15.70 -16.03
CA CYS A 5 17.58 -16.35 -14.91
C CYS A 5 16.10 -16.59 -15.25
N MET A 6 15.65 -17.85 -15.14
CA MET A 6 14.26 -18.22 -15.40
C MET A 6 13.26 -17.66 -14.37
N LYS A 7 13.74 -17.19 -13.21
CA LYS A 7 12.89 -16.70 -12.11
C LYS A 7 12.73 -15.18 -12.09
N CYS A 8 13.71 -14.43 -12.57
CA CYS A 8 13.68 -12.96 -12.51
C CYS A 8 14.20 -12.26 -13.78
N GLY A 9 14.59 -12.99 -14.82
CA GLY A 9 15.03 -12.42 -16.10
C GLY A 9 16.43 -11.78 -16.11
N ALA A 10 17.15 -11.77 -14.99
CA ALA A 10 18.48 -11.16 -14.92
C ALA A 10 19.49 -11.89 -15.82
N SER A 11 20.39 -11.14 -16.46
CA SER A 11 21.53 -11.70 -17.18
C SER A 11 22.47 -12.42 -16.22
N LEU A 12 22.94 -13.59 -16.62
CA LEU A 12 23.85 -14.43 -15.83
C LEU A 12 25.22 -14.46 -16.49
N ASP A 13 26.26 -14.23 -15.69
CA ASP A 13 27.64 -14.42 -16.13
C ASP A 13 27.89 -15.91 -16.45
N GLU A 14 28.81 -16.19 -17.37
CA GLU A 14 29.23 -17.57 -17.64
C GLU A 14 29.87 -18.14 -16.36
N HIS A 15 29.31 -19.26 -15.86
CA HIS A 15 29.73 -19.99 -14.65
C HIS A 15 29.21 -19.53 -13.27
N VAL A 16 28.06 -18.85 -13.18
CA VAL A 16 27.41 -18.59 -11.87
C VAL A 16 26.47 -19.73 -11.44
N LYS A 17 26.66 -20.25 -10.22
CA LYS A 17 25.81 -21.31 -9.62
C LYS A 17 24.45 -20.81 -9.15
N PHE A 18 24.34 -19.51 -8.83
CA PHE A 18 23.15 -18.85 -8.32
C PHE A 18 22.95 -17.49 -8.99
N CYS A 19 21.70 -17.07 -9.17
CA CYS A 19 21.37 -15.74 -9.65
C CYS A 19 21.71 -14.68 -8.59
N LYS A 20 22.61 -13.75 -8.89
CA LYS A 20 22.98 -12.65 -7.99
C LYS A 20 21.82 -11.69 -7.69
N VAL A 21 20.79 -11.64 -8.54
CA VAL A 21 19.63 -10.73 -8.39
C VAL A 21 18.54 -11.34 -7.51
N CYS A 22 18.23 -12.64 -7.65
CA CYS A 22 17.10 -13.26 -6.95
C CYS A 22 17.43 -14.50 -6.13
N GLY A 23 18.71 -14.94 -6.11
CA GLY A 23 19.21 -16.08 -5.34
C GLY A 23 18.90 -17.46 -5.94
N THR A 24 18.16 -17.54 -7.04
CA THR A 24 17.73 -18.84 -7.61
C THR A 24 18.93 -19.63 -8.16
N PRO A 25 19.10 -20.93 -7.81
CA PRO A 25 20.16 -21.77 -8.35
C PRO A 25 19.98 -21.99 -9.86
N ILE A 26 21.08 -21.99 -10.61
CA ILE A 26 21.10 -22.10 -12.09
C ILE A 26 21.40 -23.53 -12.56
N ASP A 27 21.95 -24.37 -11.69
CA ASP A 27 22.32 -25.74 -12.01
C ASP A 27 21.15 -26.70 -11.77
N GLY A 28 20.37 -26.93 -12.83
CA GLY A 28 19.20 -27.81 -12.87
C GLY A 28 19.49 -29.32 -12.77
N LYS A 29 20.28 -29.79 -11.80
CA LYS A 29 20.12 -31.18 -11.31
C LYS A 29 19.20 -31.16 -10.10
N VAL A 30 17.91 -31.21 -10.37
CA VAL A 30 16.94 -31.74 -9.40
C VAL A 30 17.36 -33.20 -9.15
N ARG A 31 18.08 -33.46 -8.07
CA ARG A 31 18.16 -34.82 -7.52
C ARG A 31 16.75 -35.15 -7.07
N LYS A 32 16.04 -35.93 -7.88
CA LYS A 32 14.89 -36.70 -7.41
C LYS A 32 15.39 -37.59 -6.28
N GLU A 33 15.13 -37.22 -5.04
CA GLU A 33 15.26 -38.16 -3.93
C GLU A 33 13.92 -38.87 -3.76
N THR A 34 13.79 -40.00 -4.47
CA THR A 34 12.90 -41.09 -4.11
C THR A 34 13.78 -42.25 -3.67
N SER A 35 13.55 -42.64 -2.41
CA SER A 35 13.75 -43.96 -1.78
C SER A 35 15.16 -44.58 -1.66
N ALA A 36 15.53 -44.79 -0.39
CA ALA A 36 16.06 -46.04 0.19
C ALA A 36 17.40 -46.61 -0.32
N HIS A 37 18.47 -46.45 0.48
CA HIS A 37 19.29 -47.58 0.91
C HIS A 37 20.19 -47.23 2.11
N THR A 38 19.88 -47.88 3.23
CA THR A 38 20.77 -48.60 4.15
C THR A 38 22.27 -48.31 4.04
N VAL A 39 22.83 -47.63 5.05
CA VAL A 39 24.22 -47.87 5.47
C VAL A 39 24.24 -48.13 6.98
N LYS A 40 24.77 -49.31 7.25
CA LYS A 40 25.04 -50.02 8.49
C LYS A 40 26.37 -49.51 9.09
N MET A 41 26.59 -49.80 10.38
CA MET A 41 27.77 -49.53 11.24
C MET A 41 27.65 -48.24 12.07
N SER A 42 27.82 -48.24 13.40
CA SER A 42 28.08 -49.30 14.38
C SER A 42 27.94 -48.69 15.78
N GLN A 43 27.33 -49.42 16.72
CA GLN A 43 27.10 -49.07 18.13
C GLN A 43 28.41 -48.94 18.95
N PRO A 44 28.34 -48.30 20.13
CA PRO A 44 28.40 -49.10 21.36
C PRO A 44 27.12 -49.01 22.20
N GLN A 45 26.80 -50.13 22.83
CA GLN A 45 25.60 -50.43 23.58
C GLN A 45 25.91 -50.36 25.09
N LEU A 46 25.01 -49.76 25.87
CA LEU A 46 24.65 -50.06 27.27
C LEU A 46 23.63 -48.96 27.68
N GLU A 47 22.48 -49.18 28.27
CA GLU A 47 21.77 -50.37 28.71
C GLU A 47 20.29 -49.98 28.87
N THR A 48 19.45 -50.99 28.72
CA THR A 48 17.98 -51.01 28.80
C THR A 48 17.39 -50.29 30.02
N SER A 49 16.37 -49.44 29.82
CA SER A 49 15.13 -49.55 30.60
C SER A 49 13.93 -48.87 29.94
N LYS A 50 12.80 -49.57 30.04
CA LYS A 50 11.49 -49.29 29.45
C LYS A 50 10.85 -48.03 30.05
N GLN A 51 10.17 -47.25 29.22
CA GLN A 51 8.75 -46.84 29.37
C GLN A 51 8.48 -45.58 28.54
N VAL A 52 7.70 -45.76 27.47
CA VAL A 52 6.94 -44.69 26.83
C VAL A 52 5.85 -44.27 27.82
N LYS A 53 5.81 -42.99 28.19
CA LYS A 53 4.63 -42.33 28.72
C LYS A 53 4.45 -41.00 28.00
N ASP A 54 3.29 -40.85 27.39
CA ASP A 54 2.76 -39.61 26.85
C ASP A 54 2.90 -38.45 27.83
N VAL A 55 3.40 -37.30 27.37
CA VAL A 55 3.20 -36.01 28.06
C VAL A 55 2.83 -34.94 27.04
N GLN A 56 1.54 -34.94 26.72
CA GLN A 56 0.60 -33.84 26.96
C GLN A 56 1.10 -32.40 26.72
N ARG A 57 0.44 -31.73 25.76
CA ARG A 57 0.40 -30.28 25.57
C ARG A 57 0.14 -29.56 26.90
N ASN A 58 1.04 -28.65 27.26
CA ASN A 58 0.82 -27.71 28.35
C ASN A 58 0.15 -26.43 27.80
N SER A 59 -1.13 -26.25 28.13
CA SER A 59 -1.78 -24.94 28.13
C SER A 59 -2.42 -24.71 29.50
N GLY A 60 -1.62 -24.19 30.44
CA GLY A 60 -2.08 -23.76 31.75
C GLY A 60 -1.95 -22.25 31.93
N ILE A 61 -2.95 -21.48 31.50
CA ILE A 61 -3.13 -20.10 31.98
C ILE A 61 -3.76 -20.21 33.37
N SER A 62 -2.96 -19.96 34.41
CA SER A 62 -3.37 -20.09 35.80
C SER A 62 -4.53 -19.14 36.15
N SER A 63 -5.55 -19.67 36.84
CA SER A 63 -6.77 -18.98 37.29
C SER A 63 -6.56 -17.66 38.07
N LYS A 64 -5.33 -17.36 38.51
CA LYS A 64 -4.98 -16.10 39.18
C LYS A 64 -4.80 -14.93 38.21
N VAL A 65 -4.45 -15.18 36.94
CA VAL A 65 -4.25 -14.12 35.92
C VAL A 65 -5.60 -13.54 35.46
N VAL A 66 -6.64 -14.37 35.39
CA VAL A 66 -8.00 -13.94 35.00
C VAL A 66 -8.61 -12.99 36.04
N ILE A 67 -8.38 -13.25 37.33
CA ILE A 67 -8.93 -12.43 38.42
C ILE A 67 -8.26 -11.04 38.45
N VAL A 68 -6.95 -10.96 38.25
CA VAL A 68 -6.23 -9.67 38.19
C VAL A 68 -6.64 -8.86 36.96
N ALA A 69 -6.86 -9.50 35.80
CA ALA A 69 -7.33 -8.83 34.60
C ALA A 69 -8.76 -8.26 34.75
N LEU A 70 -9.66 -8.97 35.44
CA LEU A 70 -11.03 -8.49 35.71
C LEU A 70 -11.06 -7.30 36.69
N VAL A 71 -10.18 -7.29 37.70
CA VAL A 71 -10.08 -6.16 38.64
C VAL A 71 -9.52 -4.91 37.93
N ILE A 72 -8.54 -5.06 37.06
CA ILE A 72 -8.00 -3.93 36.27
C ILE A 72 -9.05 -3.40 35.28
N ALA A 73 -9.80 -4.28 34.62
CA ALA A 73 -10.88 -3.87 33.72
C ALA A 73 -12.01 -3.10 34.45
N ALA A 74 -12.35 -3.49 35.69
CA ALA A 74 -13.33 -2.78 36.50
C ALA A 74 -12.84 -1.38 36.94
N LEU A 75 -11.56 -1.26 37.30
CA LEU A 75 -10.97 0.03 37.72
C LEU A 75 -10.77 0.99 36.53
N CYS A 76 -10.37 0.49 35.36
CA CYS A 76 -10.23 1.31 34.15
C CYS A 76 -11.58 1.62 33.48
N GLY A 77 -12.57 0.72 33.57
CA GLY A 77 -13.91 0.90 33.01
C GLY A 77 -14.75 1.98 33.73
N GLY A 78 -14.58 2.14 35.04
CA GLY A 78 -15.29 3.16 35.83
C GLY A 78 -14.90 4.60 35.45
N GLY A 79 -13.62 4.85 35.14
CA GLY A 79 -13.14 6.17 34.73
C GLY A 79 -13.63 6.61 33.35
N GLY A 80 -13.71 5.66 32.40
CA GLY A 80 -14.21 5.93 31.05
C GLY A 80 -15.71 6.25 31.01
N TYR A 81 -16.51 5.58 31.85
CA TYR A 81 -17.95 5.84 31.95
C TYR A 81 -18.28 7.23 32.50
N TYR A 82 -17.55 7.69 33.53
CA TYR A 82 -17.69 9.04 34.09
C TYR A 82 -17.23 10.14 33.11
N TYR A 83 -16.16 9.91 32.36
CA TYR A 83 -15.68 10.86 31.36
C TYR A 83 -16.66 11.03 30.18
N TYR A 84 -17.31 9.94 29.76
CA TYR A 84 -18.29 9.97 28.67
C TYR A 84 -19.59 10.72 29.05
N GLN A 85 -20.03 10.61 30.31
CA GLN A 85 -21.21 11.32 30.79
C GLN A 85 -20.98 12.85 30.88
N SER A 86 -19.75 13.30 31.13
CA SER A 86 -19.38 14.71 31.29
C SER A 86 -19.39 15.53 29.98
N GLN A 87 -19.49 14.90 28.79
CA GLN A 87 -19.48 15.60 27.50
C GLN A 87 -20.86 15.80 26.88
N GLN A 88 -21.94 15.22 27.42
CA GLN A 88 -23.29 15.39 26.85
C GLN A 88 -24.06 16.63 27.36
N THR A 89 -23.54 17.37 28.34
CA THR A 89 -24.22 18.56 28.91
C THR A 89 -23.93 19.88 28.17
N VAL A 90 -23.33 19.85 26.98
CA VAL A 90 -23.01 21.05 26.18
C VAL A 90 -23.74 21.13 24.82
N ALA A 91 -24.74 20.25 24.59
CA ALA A 91 -25.47 20.18 23.32
C ALA A 91 -26.95 20.61 23.40
N ALA A 92 -27.37 21.35 24.42
CA ALA A 92 -28.70 21.93 24.48
C ALA A 92 -28.59 23.41 24.89
N GLU A 93 -29.30 24.25 24.12
CA GLU A 93 -29.63 25.65 24.39
C GLU A 93 -28.76 26.73 23.72
N VAL A 94 -29.05 26.97 22.43
CA VAL A 94 -29.19 28.34 21.90
C VAL A 94 -30.37 28.35 20.91
N GLU A 95 -31.60 28.38 21.44
CA GLU A 95 -32.72 29.04 20.76
C GLU A 95 -32.85 30.44 21.38
N SER A 96 -32.73 31.46 20.54
CA SER A 96 -33.01 32.85 20.92
C SER A 96 -34.54 33.05 20.94
N PRO A 97 -35.06 33.87 21.88
CA PRO A 97 -35.55 35.17 21.39
C PRO A 97 -35.30 36.36 22.34
N SER A 98 -35.00 37.47 21.69
CA SER A 98 -34.96 38.88 22.07
C SER A 98 -36.15 39.40 22.92
N LYS A 99 -35.89 40.27 23.94
CA LYS A 99 -36.18 41.73 23.94
C LYS A 99 -36.14 42.40 25.33
N ASP A 100 -35.57 43.61 25.32
CA ASP A 100 -35.87 44.81 26.12
C ASP A 100 -35.62 44.86 27.65
N GLY A 101 -34.63 45.69 28.04
CA GLY A 101 -34.88 46.77 29.00
C GLY A 101 -34.17 46.75 30.37
N LYS A 102 -33.20 47.67 30.51
CA LYS A 102 -33.10 48.68 31.59
C LYS A 102 -32.12 48.44 32.77
N ASP A 103 -31.07 49.28 32.71
CA ASP A 103 -30.36 50.04 33.77
C ASP A 103 -29.73 49.35 34.99
N ALA A 104 -28.38 49.36 34.95
CA ALA A 104 -27.48 50.14 35.82
C ALA A 104 -26.95 49.58 37.16
N ALA A 105 -25.70 50.03 37.40
CA ALA A 105 -24.84 50.03 38.59
C ALA A 105 -24.04 48.74 38.87
N GLU A 106 -22.73 48.62 38.62
CA GLU A 106 -21.53 49.45 38.90
C GLU A 106 -20.66 48.78 39.98
N SER A 107 -19.46 48.33 39.59
CA SER A 107 -18.15 48.69 40.16
C SER A 107 -17.05 47.83 39.48
N THR A 108 -16.35 48.32 38.45
CA THR A 108 -15.09 49.11 38.48
C THR A 108 -13.90 48.30 39.04
N SER A 109 -12.86 47.95 38.26
CA SER A 109 -11.74 48.85 37.96
C SER A 109 -10.68 48.25 37.00
N SER A 110 -10.42 48.97 35.89
CA SER A 110 -9.10 49.31 35.28
C SER A 110 -8.24 48.20 34.63
N LYS A 111 -7.62 48.32 33.43
CA LYS A 111 -7.11 49.49 32.69
C LYS A 111 -6.67 49.13 31.22
N VAL A 112 -7.34 49.72 30.20
CA VAL A 112 -6.80 50.61 29.12
C VAL A 112 -5.83 50.01 28.06
N GLU A 113 -6.28 49.77 26.81
CA GLU A 113 -6.24 50.62 25.57
C GLU A 113 -5.06 50.22 24.66
N ALA A 114 -5.04 50.28 23.33
CA ALA A 114 -5.95 50.57 22.20
C ALA A 114 -5.20 50.00 20.94
N ASP A 115 -5.65 49.98 19.68
CA ASP A 115 -6.70 50.70 18.97
C ASP A 115 -6.93 50.03 17.59
N GLU A 116 -8.14 50.22 17.05
CA GLU A 116 -8.52 50.42 15.63
C GLU A 116 -8.04 49.45 14.50
N LYS A 117 -8.81 49.10 13.46
CA LYS A 117 -10.18 49.44 12.99
C LYS A 117 -10.50 48.61 11.74
N SER A 118 -11.72 48.09 11.69
CA SER A 118 -12.71 48.13 10.59
C SER A 118 -12.21 48.03 9.12
N LYS A 119 -12.81 47.15 8.31
CA LYS A 119 -14.13 47.33 7.70
C LYS A 119 -14.60 46.07 6.96
N GLU A 120 -15.91 45.89 7.03
CA GLU A 120 -16.77 45.01 6.24
C GLU A 120 -16.61 45.18 4.72
N GLY A 121 -17.12 44.19 3.97
CA GLY A 121 -17.97 44.55 2.84
C GLY A 121 -17.94 43.65 1.61
N GLN A 122 -18.73 42.58 1.69
CA GLN A 122 -19.59 42.02 0.63
C GLN A 122 -19.04 41.36 -0.64
N ALA A 123 -19.69 40.23 -0.90
CA ALA A 123 -19.66 39.35 -2.06
C ALA A 123 -20.20 39.99 -3.35
N LYS A 124 -19.81 39.40 -4.49
CA LYS A 124 -20.78 38.98 -5.52
C LYS A 124 -20.22 37.97 -6.54
N GLU A 125 -21.11 37.03 -6.81
CA GLU A 125 -21.19 35.97 -7.81
C GLU A 125 -20.97 36.44 -9.26
N ILE A 126 -20.26 35.65 -10.08
CA ILE A 126 -20.43 35.60 -11.54
C ILE A 126 -20.39 34.13 -12.01
N LYS A 127 -21.46 33.70 -12.67
CA LYS A 127 -21.65 32.45 -13.40
C LYS A 127 -21.43 32.65 -14.90
N GLN A 128 -21.15 31.54 -15.59
CA GLN A 128 -21.43 31.23 -17.02
C GLN A 128 -20.56 31.97 -18.07
N ALA A 129 -20.27 31.44 -19.27
CA ALA A 129 -20.52 30.18 -19.98
C ALA A 129 -19.57 30.10 -21.21
N ALA A 130 -19.53 28.92 -21.85
CA ALA A 130 -18.90 28.66 -23.15
C ALA A 130 -19.56 29.41 -24.32
N PRO A 131 -18.94 29.36 -25.52
CA PRO A 131 -19.72 29.16 -26.75
C PRO A 131 -19.16 28.07 -27.68
N GLU A 132 -20.06 27.21 -28.16
CA GLU A 132 -20.07 26.61 -29.51
C GLU A 132 -20.70 27.66 -30.46
N HIS A 133 -20.59 27.73 -31.80
CA HIS A 133 -20.63 26.74 -32.88
C HIS A 133 -20.53 27.46 -34.26
N SER A 134 -19.88 26.88 -35.28
CA SER A 134 -20.30 26.93 -36.71
C SER A 134 -19.42 25.94 -37.52
N LYS A 135 -19.94 24.78 -37.97
CA LYS A 135 -20.61 24.47 -39.25
C LYS A 135 -19.85 24.89 -40.52
N ASP A 136 -19.35 23.90 -41.25
CA ASP A 136 -19.70 23.71 -42.67
C ASP A 136 -19.62 22.22 -43.07
N LYS A 137 -20.48 21.81 -44.00
CA LYS A 137 -20.68 20.45 -44.54
C LYS A 137 -20.22 20.46 -46.00
N ASP A 138 -19.56 19.41 -46.48
CA ASP A 138 -20.04 18.61 -47.62
C ASP A 138 -19.11 17.45 -47.99
N LYS A 139 -19.68 16.56 -48.82
CA LYS A 139 -19.51 15.11 -48.96
C LYS A 139 -18.49 14.74 -50.11
N PRO A 140 -18.37 13.49 -50.62
CA PRO A 140 -17.12 12.73 -50.67
C PRO A 140 -16.59 12.46 -52.10
N VAL A 141 -15.28 12.18 -52.25
CA VAL A 141 -14.76 11.55 -53.47
C VAL A 141 -13.76 10.46 -53.11
N SER A 142 -14.11 9.25 -53.53
CA SER A 142 -13.29 8.04 -53.59
C SER A 142 -12.41 8.04 -54.84
N VAL A 143 -11.11 7.71 -54.71
CA VAL A 143 -10.34 7.01 -55.76
C VAL A 143 -9.26 6.14 -55.10
N GLU A 144 -9.13 4.92 -55.61
CA GLU A 144 -8.21 3.85 -55.21
C GLU A 144 -6.73 4.09 -55.57
N TYR A 145 -5.88 3.40 -54.80
CA TYR A 145 -4.57 2.78 -55.11
C TYR A 145 -3.71 3.31 -56.28
N SER A 146 -2.48 3.71 -55.94
CA SER A 146 -1.28 3.00 -56.42
C SER A 146 -0.01 3.27 -55.60
N LYS A 147 0.59 2.14 -55.24
CA LYS A 147 1.99 1.81 -54.96
C LYS A 147 3.02 2.83 -55.53
N ASN A 148 4.04 3.17 -54.73
CA ASN A 148 5.45 2.81 -54.97
C ASN A 148 6.34 3.40 -53.87
N GLY A 149 7.31 2.61 -53.44
CA GLY A 149 8.16 2.91 -52.29
C GLY A 149 9.16 4.02 -52.57
N GLU A 150 9.35 4.85 -51.56
CA GLU A 150 10.55 5.66 -51.43
C GLU A 150 11.04 5.56 -49.99
N SER A 151 12.22 4.99 -49.86
CA SER A 151 13.01 4.86 -48.64
C SER A 151 13.33 6.26 -48.12
N THR A 152 12.49 6.77 -47.22
CA THR A 152 12.90 7.83 -46.31
C THR A 152 13.41 7.17 -45.04
N ALA A 153 14.72 7.30 -44.81
CA ALA A 153 15.39 6.86 -43.61
C ALA A 153 14.64 7.40 -42.38
N MET A 154 14.00 6.50 -41.62
CA MET A 154 13.47 6.81 -40.29
C MET A 154 14.64 7.23 -39.41
N SER A 155 14.60 8.49 -38.97
CA SER A 155 15.57 9.06 -38.03
C SER A 155 15.68 8.17 -36.77
N PRO A 156 16.89 7.67 -36.41
CA PRO A 156 17.07 6.70 -35.32
C PRO A 156 16.68 7.22 -33.93
N GLU A 157 16.71 8.54 -33.72
CA GLU A 157 16.65 9.15 -32.38
C GLU A 157 15.26 9.09 -31.73
N LYS A 158 14.17 9.22 -32.53
CA LYS A 158 12.80 9.18 -32.00
C LYS A 158 12.38 7.78 -31.54
N SER A 159 12.93 6.73 -32.17
CA SER A 159 12.62 5.34 -31.82
C SER A 159 13.30 4.89 -30.52
N LEU A 160 14.52 5.38 -30.27
CA LEU A 160 15.27 5.05 -29.05
C LEU A 160 14.68 5.75 -27.81
N ALA A 161 14.28 7.01 -27.95
CA ALA A 161 13.63 7.76 -26.87
C ALA A 161 12.24 7.19 -26.51
N ALA A 162 11.44 6.79 -27.50
CA ALA A 162 10.14 6.16 -27.27
C ALA A 162 10.27 4.78 -26.59
N ASN A 163 11.27 3.99 -26.98
CA ASN A 163 11.57 2.71 -26.35
C ASN A 163 12.05 2.88 -24.90
N GLY A 164 12.90 3.88 -24.64
CA GLY A 164 13.35 4.20 -23.28
C GLY A 164 12.20 4.60 -22.35
N ALA A 165 11.32 5.50 -22.79
CA ALA A 165 10.17 5.92 -21.99
C ALA A 165 9.23 4.75 -21.65
N GLY A 166 8.97 3.86 -22.61
CA GLY A 166 8.16 2.66 -22.39
C GLY A 166 8.77 1.69 -21.36
N GLN A 167 10.10 1.51 -21.40
CA GLN A 167 10.82 0.67 -20.42
C GLN A 167 10.79 1.27 -19.01
N VAL A 168 10.97 2.58 -18.89
CA VAL A 168 10.89 3.29 -17.61
C VAL A 168 9.48 3.16 -17.01
N ALA A 169 8.44 3.36 -17.83
CA ALA A 169 7.05 3.19 -17.42
C ALA A 169 6.73 1.76 -16.95
N ASN A 170 7.27 0.74 -17.63
CA ASN A 170 7.09 -0.65 -17.20
C ASN A 170 7.81 -0.95 -15.88
N SER A 171 9.04 -0.47 -15.71
CA SER A 171 9.80 -0.64 -14.46
C SER A 171 9.10 0.00 -13.25
N ALA A 172 8.47 1.16 -13.45
CA ALA A 172 7.65 1.81 -12.45
C ALA A 172 6.42 0.96 -12.07
N LYS A 173 5.67 0.45 -13.05
CA LYS A 173 4.52 -0.47 -12.83
C LYS A 173 4.95 -1.76 -12.11
N ASP A 174 6.06 -2.35 -12.53
CA ASP A 174 6.58 -3.61 -11.97
C ASP A 174 6.91 -3.48 -10.48
N THR A 175 7.27 -2.28 -10.02
CA THR A 175 7.50 -2.01 -8.61
C THR A 175 6.22 -2.13 -7.79
N VAL A 176 5.10 -1.58 -8.29
CA VAL A 176 3.78 -1.68 -7.65
C VAL A 176 3.29 -3.13 -7.65
N VAL A 177 3.43 -3.83 -8.79
CA VAL A 177 3.09 -5.26 -8.90
C VAL A 177 3.93 -6.09 -7.92
N SER A 178 5.24 -5.85 -7.87
CA SER A 178 6.16 -6.57 -6.99
C SER A 178 5.83 -6.37 -5.52
N PHE A 179 5.47 -5.15 -5.11
CA PHE A 179 5.06 -4.86 -3.74
C PHE A 179 3.86 -5.72 -3.32
N HIS A 180 2.80 -5.73 -4.12
CA HIS A 180 1.58 -6.50 -3.84
C HIS A 180 1.81 -8.02 -3.92
N ASN A 181 2.56 -8.49 -4.91
CA ASN A 181 2.91 -9.91 -5.02
C ASN A 181 3.73 -10.39 -3.82
N ARG A 182 4.63 -9.56 -3.28
CA ARG A 182 5.40 -9.92 -2.08
C ARG A 182 4.52 -10.03 -0.85
N ILE A 183 3.54 -9.15 -0.67
CA ILE A 183 2.52 -9.28 0.39
C ILE A 183 1.75 -10.59 0.25
N THR A 184 1.26 -10.91 -0.95
CA THR A 184 0.56 -12.17 -1.24
C THR A 184 1.40 -13.39 -0.89
N ASN A 185 2.71 -13.33 -1.15
CA ASN A 185 3.64 -14.43 -0.88
C ASN A 185 4.17 -14.44 0.57
N GLY A 186 3.70 -13.55 1.45
CA GLY A 186 4.19 -13.42 2.83
C GLY A 186 5.62 -12.85 2.95
N ASP A 187 6.21 -12.37 1.85
CA ASP A 187 7.51 -11.69 1.84
C ASP A 187 7.35 -10.21 2.25
N TYR A 188 6.95 -10.01 3.49
CA TYR A 188 6.69 -8.68 4.03
C TYR A 188 7.96 -7.82 4.04
N ARG A 189 9.12 -8.39 4.38
CA ARG A 189 10.39 -7.63 4.37
C ARG A 189 10.75 -7.17 2.96
N GLY A 190 10.61 -8.02 1.95
CA GLY A 190 10.82 -7.63 0.56
C GLY A 190 9.84 -6.55 0.11
N ALA A 191 8.56 -6.64 0.49
CA ALA A 191 7.57 -5.60 0.21
C ALA A 191 7.92 -4.27 0.90
N TYR A 192 8.28 -4.31 2.18
CA TYR A 192 8.68 -3.12 2.94
C TYR A 192 9.91 -2.43 2.33
N ASN A 193 10.87 -3.20 1.83
CA ASN A 193 12.06 -2.67 1.15
C ASN A 193 11.77 -1.97 -0.20
N LEU A 194 10.57 -2.16 -0.78
CA LEU A 194 10.11 -1.42 -1.97
C LEU A 194 9.48 -0.07 -1.62
N LEU A 195 9.38 0.28 -0.33
CA LEU A 195 8.95 1.59 0.13
C LEU A 195 10.16 2.54 0.26
N THR A 196 9.94 3.84 0.08
CA THR A 196 10.94 4.86 0.45
C THR A 196 11.16 4.87 1.96
N LEU A 197 12.32 5.35 2.43
CA LEU A 197 12.60 5.48 3.87
C LEU A 197 11.57 6.39 4.57
N GLU A 198 11.15 7.46 3.90
CA GLU A 198 10.10 8.35 4.39
C GLU A 198 8.77 7.61 4.58
N MET A 199 8.35 6.78 3.61
CA MET A 199 7.14 5.98 3.72
C MET A 199 7.26 4.91 4.81
N GLN A 200 8.43 4.28 4.93
CA GLN A 200 8.72 3.32 6.02
C GLN A 200 8.57 4.00 7.39
N ASN A 201 9.15 5.19 7.57
CA ASN A 201 9.03 5.97 8.80
C ASN A 201 7.57 6.37 9.10
N THR A 202 6.79 6.70 8.06
CA THR A 202 5.37 7.06 8.18
C THR A 202 4.52 5.87 8.62
N MET A 203 4.83 4.66 8.14
CA MET A 203 4.12 3.44 8.52
C MET A 203 4.55 2.89 9.89
N GLY A 204 5.62 3.41 10.46
CA GLY A 204 6.21 2.93 11.72
C GLY A 204 7.06 1.66 11.53
N ASN A 205 7.41 1.02 12.64
CA ASN A 205 8.29 -0.16 12.62
C ASN A 205 7.67 -1.31 11.79
N PHE A 206 8.54 -1.97 11.03
CA PHE A 206 8.28 -3.13 10.20
C PHE A 206 7.32 -4.16 10.84
N ASP A 207 7.54 -4.55 12.09
CA ASP A 207 6.74 -5.62 12.71
C ASP A 207 5.25 -5.23 12.83
N ASN A 208 4.97 -3.96 13.16
CA ASN A 208 3.60 -3.47 13.28
C ASN A 208 2.95 -3.35 11.91
N TRP A 209 3.71 -2.89 10.92
CA TRP A 209 3.24 -2.84 9.54
C TRP A 209 2.93 -4.25 9.00
N ALA A 210 3.82 -5.21 9.19
CA ALA A 210 3.66 -6.58 8.71
C ALA A 210 2.45 -7.30 9.35
N LYS A 211 2.20 -7.06 10.65
CA LYS A 211 1.01 -7.59 11.35
C LYS A 211 -0.31 -7.19 10.69
N GLY A 212 -0.35 -6.03 10.02
CA GLY A 212 -1.51 -5.57 9.27
C GLY A 212 -1.95 -6.50 8.14
N PHE A 213 -1.07 -7.39 7.67
CA PHE A 213 -1.34 -8.36 6.60
C PHE A 213 -1.47 -9.80 7.10
N SER A 214 -1.56 -10.02 8.42
CA SER A 214 -1.59 -11.37 9.01
C SER A 214 -2.79 -12.22 8.59
N THR A 215 -3.88 -11.60 8.15
CA THR A 215 -5.07 -12.26 7.60
C THR A 215 -5.11 -12.26 6.08
N THR A 216 -4.16 -11.61 5.42
CA THR A 216 -4.17 -11.43 3.98
C THR A 216 -3.83 -12.73 3.27
N ILE A 217 -4.75 -13.17 2.43
CA ILE A 217 -4.58 -14.30 1.52
C ILE A 217 -4.03 -13.78 0.19
N GLU A 218 -4.50 -12.61 -0.24
CA GLU A 218 -4.17 -12.07 -1.55
C GLU A 218 -4.15 -10.54 -1.55
N SER A 219 -3.12 -9.99 -2.20
CA SER A 219 -2.98 -8.59 -2.54
C SER A 219 -2.49 -8.52 -3.99
N ARG A 220 -3.39 -8.19 -4.93
CA ARG A 220 -3.10 -8.20 -6.36
C ARG A 220 -3.44 -6.86 -7.00
N ALA A 221 -2.45 -6.25 -7.66
CA ALA A 221 -2.67 -5.09 -8.52
C ALA A 221 -3.05 -5.54 -9.94
N THR A 222 -4.17 -5.03 -10.46
CA THR A 222 -4.66 -5.26 -11.82
C THR A 222 -4.91 -3.93 -12.52
N ASP A 223 -5.10 -3.96 -13.84
CA ASP A 223 -5.51 -2.79 -14.64
C ASP A 223 -4.58 -1.56 -14.46
N LEU A 224 -3.26 -1.82 -14.38
CA LEU A 224 -2.27 -0.78 -14.13
C LEU A 224 -2.15 0.16 -15.33
N GLN A 225 -2.24 1.46 -15.06
CA GLN A 225 -2.07 2.53 -16.02
C GLN A 225 -1.10 3.58 -15.46
N VAL A 226 -0.11 3.98 -16.25
CA VAL A 226 0.75 5.13 -15.89
C VAL A 226 -0.03 6.39 -16.17
N VAL A 227 -0.34 7.16 -15.13
CA VAL A 227 -1.06 8.44 -15.18
C VAL A 227 -0.09 9.56 -15.56
N SER A 228 1.11 9.54 -14.99
CA SER A 228 2.17 10.49 -15.32
C SER A 228 3.54 9.84 -15.15
N LEU A 229 4.51 10.33 -15.93
CA LEU A 229 5.92 9.99 -15.82
C LEU A 229 6.73 11.27 -16.09
N GLN A 230 7.45 11.74 -15.08
CA GLN A 230 8.25 12.97 -15.13
C GLN A 230 9.58 12.70 -14.43
N ASP A 231 10.69 12.90 -15.13
CA ASP A 231 12.04 12.67 -14.63
C ASP A 231 12.21 11.29 -13.98
N ASN A 232 12.21 11.26 -12.65
CA ASN A 232 12.36 10.07 -11.82
C ASN A 232 11.11 9.76 -11.00
N VAL A 233 9.95 10.33 -11.32
CA VAL A 233 8.69 10.12 -10.59
C VAL A 233 7.62 9.61 -11.55
N ALA A 234 6.84 8.63 -11.12
CA ALA A 234 5.67 8.16 -11.84
C ALA A 234 4.45 8.05 -10.92
N GLU A 235 3.28 8.31 -11.48
CA GLU A 235 2.00 8.05 -10.85
C GLU A 235 1.29 6.92 -11.59
N ILE A 236 0.83 5.90 -10.86
CA ILE A 236 0.26 4.68 -11.40
C ILE A 236 -1.13 4.49 -10.80
N SER A 237 -2.14 4.45 -11.66
CA SER A 237 -3.51 4.06 -11.31
C SER A 237 -3.68 2.56 -11.51
N PHE A 238 -4.41 1.89 -10.62
CA PHE A 238 -4.66 0.45 -10.72
C PHE A 238 -5.90 0.04 -9.92
N VAL A 239 -6.37 -1.18 -10.12
CA VAL A 239 -7.36 -1.82 -9.26
C VAL A 239 -6.64 -2.77 -8.30
N LEU A 240 -6.83 -2.58 -7.00
CA LEU A 240 -6.35 -3.51 -5.99
C LEU A 240 -7.45 -4.52 -5.67
N VAL A 241 -7.15 -5.81 -5.83
CA VAL A 241 -7.95 -6.91 -5.31
C VAL A 241 -7.29 -7.39 -4.01
N ALA A 242 -8.02 -7.29 -2.90
CA ALA A 242 -7.59 -7.75 -1.59
C ALA A 242 -8.49 -8.89 -1.13
N ARG A 243 -7.90 -10.04 -0.76
CA ARG A 243 -8.63 -11.13 -0.12
C ARG A 243 -8.07 -11.41 1.25
N ASP A 244 -8.94 -11.38 2.24
CA ASP A 244 -8.58 -11.59 3.64
C ASP A 244 -9.41 -12.71 4.26
N LYS A 245 -8.80 -13.45 5.18
CA LYS A 245 -9.50 -14.42 6.01
C LYS A 245 -10.22 -13.70 7.16
N ARG A 246 -11.54 -13.89 7.28
CA ARG A 246 -12.33 -13.43 8.43
C ARG A 246 -12.35 -14.45 9.57
N SER A 247 -12.88 -14.02 10.71
CA SER A 247 -13.30 -14.92 11.78
C SER A 247 -14.24 -16.00 11.23
N GLY A 248 -14.06 -17.24 11.69
CA GLY A 248 -14.82 -18.39 11.18
C GLY A 248 -14.32 -18.99 9.86
N GLY A 249 -13.27 -18.41 9.24
CA GLY A 249 -12.62 -18.98 8.05
C GLY A 249 -13.22 -18.57 6.70
N GLU A 250 -14.24 -17.70 6.70
CA GLU A 250 -14.76 -17.07 5.49
C GLU A 250 -13.67 -16.23 4.81
N ILE A 251 -13.68 -16.19 3.47
CA ILE A 251 -12.80 -15.33 2.68
C ILE A 251 -13.61 -14.13 2.19
N GLU A 252 -13.15 -12.93 2.54
CA GLU A 252 -13.71 -11.69 2.01
C GLU A 252 -12.84 -11.17 0.87
N GLU A 253 -13.45 -10.85 -0.27
CA GLU A 253 -12.81 -10.09 -1.34
C GLU A 253 -13.28 -8.62 -1.29
N ARG A 254 -12.33 -7.69 -1.40
CA ARG A 254 -12.58 -6.26 -1.58
C ARG A 254 -11.80 -5.75 -2.76
N ARG A 255 -12.38 -4.76 -3.44
CA ARG A 255 -11.73 -4.07 -4.56
C ARG A 255 -11.61 -2.59 -4.28
N PHE A 256 -10.49 -2.02 -4.71
CA PHE A 256 -10.20 -0.60 -4.55
C PHE A 256 -9.71 -0.03 -5.87
N ARG A 257 -10.12 1.19 -6.17
CA ARG A 257 -9.42 2.04 -7.13
C ARG A 257 -8.26 2.69 -6.40
N SER A 258 -7.06 2.44 -6.88
CA SER A 258 -5.83 2.79 -6.18
C SER A 258 -4.93 3.65 -7.04
N THR A 259 -4.18 4.54 -6.38
CA THR A 259 -3.13 5.34 -7.01
C THR A 259 -1.85 5.19 -6.19
N ALA A 260 -0.76 4.78 -6.83
CA ALA A 260 0.57 4.76 -6.25
C ALA A 260 1.44 5.85 -6.87
N ARG A 261 2.19 6.58 -6.03
CA ARG A 261 3.33 7.38 -6.49
C ARG A 261 4.60 6.59 -6.24
N VAL A 262 5.44 6.49 -7.25
CA VAL A 262 6.75 5.85 -7.18
C VAL A 262 7.84 6.84 -7.59
N VAL A 263 9.01 6.72 -6.99
CA VAL A 263 10.20 7.52 -7.29
C VAL A 263 11.37 6.59 -7.57
N ASN A 264 12.17 6.91 -8.59
CA ASN A 264 13.44 6.26 -8.85
C ASN A 264 14.51 6.93 -7.98
N ASP A 265 15.01 6.18 -7.01
CA ASP A 265 16.00 6.56 -6.02
C ASP A 265 17.22 5.66 -6.20
N GLY A 266 18.32 6.24 -6.71
CA GLY A 266 19.58 5.51 -6.93
C GLY A 266 19.45 4.36 -7.94
N GLY A 267 18.62 4.51 -8.98
CA GLY A 267 18.42 3.49 -10.02
C GLY A 267 17.35 2.44 -9.68
N SER A 268 16.74 2.51 -8.49
CA SER A 268 15.66 1.61 -8.07
C SER A 268 14.37 2.40 -7.83
N TRP A 269 13.28 1.93 -8.44
CA TRP A 269 11.95 2.47 -8.17
C TRP A 269 11.46 2.04 -6.78
N LYS A 270 10.92 2.99 -6.02
CA LYS A 270 10.34 2.79 -4.68
C LYS A 270 9.00 3.51 -4.57
N ILE A 271 8.10 2.93 -3.81
CA ILE A 271 6.78 3.49 -3.53
C ILE A 271 6.91 4.53 -2.42
N THR A 272 6.44 5.74 -2.71
CA THR A 272 6.41 6.83 -1.74
C THR A 272 5.02 7.07 -1.16
N SER A 273 3.96 6.64 -1.86
CA SER A 273 2.59 6.71 -1.33
C SER A 273 1.66 5.77 -2.10
N ILE A 274 0.65 5.26 -1.42
CA ILE A 274 -0.48 4.54 -2.01
C ILE A 274 -1.76 5.11 -1.42
N LYS A 275 -2.73 5.43 -2.28
CA LYS A 275 -4.07 5.85 -1.89
C LYS A 275 -5.06 4.83 -2.42
N ASN A 276 -6.01 4.43 -1.59
CA ASN A 276 -7.05 3.45 -1.95
C ASN A 276 -8.43 4.07 -1.75
N LYS A 277 -9.30 3.93 -2.74
CA LYS A 277 -10.72 4.26 -2.65
C LYS A 277 -11.53 2.99 -2.93
N ARG A 278 -12.38 2.58 -1.98
CA ARG A 278 -13.22 1.39 -2.13
C ARG A 278 -14.13 1.54 -3.36
N LEU A 279 -14.26 0.45 -4.13
CA LEU A 279 -15.22 0.32 -5.24
C LEU A 279 -16.58 -0.14 -4.74
#